data_AF-A0A354MAZ3-F1
#
_entry.id   AF-A0A354MAZ3-F1
#
_cell.length_a   1.000
_cell.length_b   1.000
_cell.length_c   1.000
_cell.angle_alpha   90.00
_cell.angle_beta   90.00
_cell.angle_gamma   90.00
#
_symmetry.space_group_name_H-M   'P 1'
#
loop_
_entity.id
_entity.type
_entity.pdbx_description
1 polymer ?
#
loop_
_entity_poly.entity_id
_entity_poly.type
_entity_poly.pdbx_seq_one_letter_code
_entity_poly.pdbx_strand_id
1 'polypeptide(L)'
;MRKIRLYTAVILALALVITLCSCKKKAETTNSVPQTAASANDEADPENTEKSGEQGTEIEIKKAVIKEGCANGIDVSKWQGKINWKAVKAAGIDFAIIRIGFRGENGNIYKDDCADYNIQQAEKNGVLVGVYFFSTAVNTAEAEEEAEWTVNAVSGYPISYPVVYDCEGFLNSESRMYGVTNAARTDNAAAFLKYVTESGYEGMLYSAKSELENSKYWDTPRIEGSFKIWVARYPAAPYPETDHPDYTGDYDMWQYTDNGSINGVSGKVDLNISYFTRNKAEAKNAKARPQSAAAPEERGSVYTAANDEVTAKIEVNLRDSATTKGNIIDTLKNGTFLKRTGIGSNGWSRLNYNGKTVYAITSYLTADKNYSAPSVSSEPSDGFKAADGQVTAKEETNLRAEPSTAAQLVATIKNGEFVTRTGENPNGWTRLLYNGQTVYAKTSLLTTEVKKPSSSEAQSSAPSDGFTAAGGRFTAKEETNLRTAPKTEGSSVVYTLKRGEFAERIGYNSQSGWTKLLYNGQTVYAITSYLITEEDYNTVSGTE
;
A
#
# COMPACT_ATOMS: atom_id res chain seq x y z
N MET A 1 78.26 -42.21 -13.86
CA MET A 1 79.37 -41.39 -13.31
C MET A 1 78.94 -40.83 -11.95
N ARG A 2 79.72 -41.13 -10.88
CA ARG A 2 79.86 -40.43 -9.56
C ARG A 2 78.59 -40.20 -8.71
N LYS A 3 78.56 -40.21 -7.37
CA LYS A 3 79.44 -40.56 -6.23
C LYS A 3 78.54 -40.47 -4.95
N ILE A 4 78.68 -41.42 -4.02
CA ILE A 4 78.80 -41.32 -2.54
C ILE A 4 78.04 -40.24 -1.73
N ARG A 5 77.27 -40.73 -0.72
CA ARG A 5 76.94 -40.26 0.66
C ARG A 5 77.37 -38.84 1.11
N LEU A 6 76.51 -38.10 1.85
CA LEU A 6 76.58 -37.87 3.32
C LEU A 6 75.48 -36.88 3.84
N TYR A 7 75.17 -37.04 5.12
CA TYR A 7 74.29 -36.31 6.05
C TYR A 7 74.49 -34.77 6.14
N THR A 8 73.55 -33.98 6.69
CA THR A 8 73.49 -33.52 8.13
C THR A 8 72.56 -32.29 8.35
N ALA A 9 71.84 -32.29 9.51
CA ALA A 9 71.33 -31.20 10.38
C ALA A 9 70.41 -30.09 9.81
N VAL A 10 69.13 -29.95 10.21
CA VAL A 10 68.52 -29.48 11.49
C VAL A 10 68.72 -27.97 11.77
N ILE A 11 67.62 -27.19 11.80
CA ILE A 11 67.16 -26.30 12.90
C ILE A 11 65.83 -25.60 12.53
N LEU A 12 64.89 -25.61 13.51
CA LEU A 12 63.72 -24.76 13.84
C LEU A 12 63.53 -23.43 13.05
N ALA A 13 62.34 -22.86 12.82
CA ALA A 13 61.04 -22.87 13.50
C ALA A 13 59.95 -22.22 12.61
N LEU A 14 58.68 -22.64 12.71
CA LEU A 14 57.58 -21.80 13.21
C LEU A 14 56.28 -22.62 13.29
N ALA A 15 55.50 -22.33 14.33
CA ALA A 15 54.37 -23.10 14.80
C ALA A 15 53.13 -23.06 13.87
N LEU A 16 52.52 -24.22 13.64
CA LEU A 16 51.14 -24.35 13.18
C LEU A 16 50.32 -24.93 14.33
N VAL A 17 49.51 -24.10 14.98
CA VAL A 17 48.54 -24.53 15.99
C VAL A 17 47.32 -25.10 15.26
N ILE A 18 47.12 -26.40 15.44
CA ILE A 18 45.91 -27.14 15.10
C ILE A 18 44.83 -26.81 16.12
N THR A 19 43.61 -26.50 15.68
CA THR A 19 42.41 -26.85 16.48
C THR A 19 41.13 -26.91 15.63
N LEU A 20 40.54 -28.11 15.62
CA LEU A 20 39.10 -28.44 15.62
C LEU A 20 38.25 -28.16 14.36
N CYS A 21 38.17 -29.15 13.47
CA CYS A 21 36.90 -29.49 12.80
C CYS A 21 36.26 -30.65 13.56
N SER A 22 35.37 -30.34 14.51
CA SER A 22 34.48 -31.31 15.14
C SER A 22 33.19 -31.44 14.34
N CYS A 23 32.83 -32.67 13.98
CA CYS A 23 31.48 -33.06 13.59
C CYS A 23 30.44 -32.49 14.57
N LYS A 24 29.50 -31.69 14.07
CA LYS A 24 28.20 -31.49 14.72
C LYS A 24 27.07 -31.60 13.70
N LYS A 25 26.34 -32.71 13.87
CA LYS A 25 24.93 -32.98 13.58
C LYS A 25 24.19 -31.96 12.71
N LYS A 26 23.67 -32.48 11.59
CA LYS A 26 22.45 -32.01 10.92
C LYS A 26 21.37 -31.77 11.98
N ALA A 27 21.06 -30.50 12.24
CA ALA A 27 19.91 -30.17 13.06
C ALA A 27 18.67 -30.48 12.21
N GLU A 28 17.91 -31.48 12.64
CA GLU A 28 16.48 -31.51 12.36
C GLU A 28 15.88 -30.28 13.04
N THR A 29 15.79 -29.16 12.31
CA THR A 29 14.85 -28.13 12.68
C THR A 29 13.48 -28.67 12.36
N THR A 30 12.77 -29.08 13.39
CA THR A 30 11.32 -29.18 13.39
C THR A 30 10.79 -27.87 12.80
N ASN A 31 10.24 -27.92 11.59
CA ASN A 31 9.48 -26.81 11.00
C ASN A 31 8.18 -26.65 11.79
N SER A 32 8.27 -26.12 13.00
CA SER A 32 7.17 -25.42 13.62
C SER A 32 7.10 -24.06 12.94
N VAL A 33 6.01 -23.83 12.19
CA VAL A 33 5.57 -22.50 11.76
C VAL A 33 5.75 -21.55 12.95
N PRO A 34 6.35 -20.35 12.79
CA PRO A 34 6.39 -19.37 13.88
C PRO A 34 4.96 -19.13 14.38
N GLN A 35 4.69 -19.66 15.57
CA GLN A 35 3.41 -19.57 16.26
C GLN A 35 3.27 -18.19 16.94
N THR A 36 3.73 -17.14 16.25
CA THR A 36 3.90 -15.78 16.78
C THR A 36 3.47 -14.72 15.78
N ALA A 37 2.46 -14.99 14.95
CA ALA A 37 1.62 -13.89 14.47
C ALA A 37 0.64 -13.58 15.61
N ALA A 38 0.73 -12.38 16.19
CA ALA A 38 -0.27 -11.92 17.14
C ALA A 38 -1.67 -11.95 16.48
N SER A 39 -2.75 -12.17 17.24
CA SER A 39 -4.08 -11.82 16.74
C SER A 39 -4.13 -10.30 16.70
N ALA A 40 -4.22 -9.70 15.51
CA ALA A 40 -4.33 -8.24 15.42
C ALA A 40 -5.67 -7.78 15.97
N ASN A 41 -5.66 -6.75 16.82
CA ASN A 41 -6.79 -5.84 16.95
C ASN A 41 -7.14 -5.32 15.54
N ASP A 42 -8.42 -5.30 15.19
CA ASP A 42 -8.92 -4.77 13.91
C ASP A 42 -8.44 -3.34 13.60
N GLU A 43 -8.04 -2.54 14.58
CA GLU A 43 -7.42 -1.21 14.43
C GLU A 43 -6.07 -1.25 13.70
N ALA A 44 -5.31 -2.34 13.83
CA ALA A 44 -4.03 -2.50 13.12
C ALA A 44 -4.22 -3.05 11.70
N ASP A 45 -5.44 -3.47 11.34
CA ASP A 45 -5.76 -4.04 10.04
C ASP A 45 -6.01 -2.91 9.02
N PRO A 46 -5.18 -2.79 7.97
CA PRO A 46 -5.29 -1.70 7.00
C PRO A 46 -6.61 -1.73 6.20
N GLU A 47 -7.27 -2.91 6.09
CA GLU A 47 -8.60 -3.00 5.48
C GLU A 47 -9.72 -2.49 6.41
N ASN A 48 -9.45 -2.19 7.67
CA ASN A 48 -10.43 -1.59 8.61
C ASN A 48 -10.51 -0.06 8.46
N THR A 49 -10.40 0.44 7.25
CA THR A 49 -10.51 1.86 6.91
C THR A 49 -11.69 2.08 5.96
N GLU A 50 -12.27 3.27 5.99
CA GLU A 50 -13.35 3.64 5.07
C GLU A 50 -12.75 3.74 3.66
N LYS A 51 -13.18 2.86 2.75
CA LYS A 51 -12.70 2.88 1.36
C LYS A 51 -13.12 4.20 0.71
N SER A 52 -12.14 5.01 0.32
CA SER A 52 -12.36 6.19 -0.53
C SER A 52 -12.32 5.75 -2.00
N GLY A 53 -13.37 5.06 -2.45
CA GLY A 53 -13.39 4.43 -3.76
C GLY A 53 -14.77 4.41 -4.41
N GLU A 54 -14.81 3.92 -5.65
CA GLU A 54 -16.05 3.57 -6.33
C GLU A 54 -16.77 2.49 -5.52
N GLN A 55 -18.07 2.67 -5.27
CA GLN A 55 -18.90 1.65 -4.65
C GLN A 55 -19.54 0.79 -5.73
N GLY A 56 -19.48 -0.53 -5.55
CA GLY A 56 -20.04 -1.47 -6.49
C GLY A 56 -21.56 -1.49 -6.52
N THR A 57 -22.09 -1.80 -7.71
CA THR A 57 -23.51 -2.05 -7.91
C THR A 57 -23.95 -3.23 -7.06
N GLU A 58 -25.08 -3.10 -6.36
CA GLU A 58 -25.65 -4.17 -5.56
C GLU A 58 -26.17 -5.30 -6.46
N ILE A 59 -25.73 -6.53 -6.19
CA ILE A 59 -26.16 -7.73 -6.95
C ILE A 59 -26.48 -8.86 -5.98
N GLU A 60 -27.61 -9.53 -6.18
CA GLU A 60 -27.93 -10.80 -5.50
C GLU A 60 -27.64 -11.99 -6.42
N ILE A 61 -26.67 -12.84 -6.07
CA ILE A 61 -26.41 -14.10 -6.77
C ILE A 61 -27.22 -15.23 -6.13
N LYS A 62 -28.39 -15.51 -6.71
CA LYS A 62 -29.16 -16.73 -6.39
C LYS A 62 -28.52 -17.98 -7.01
N LYS A 63 -28.02 -17.82 -8.23
CA LYS A 63 -27.27 -18.82 -9.00
C LYS A 63 -26.39 -18.09 -10.00
N ALA A 64 -25.09 -18.33 -9.93
CA ALA A 64 -24.11 -17.68 -10.81
C ALA A 64 -24.29 -18.11 -12.27
N VAL A 65 -24.01 -17.19 -13.20
CA VAL A 65 -24.01 -17.47 -14.64
C VAL A 65 -22.71 -18.15 -15.01
N ILE A 66 -22.83 -19.33 -15.63
CA ILE A 66 -21.69 -20.15 -16.04
C ILE A 66 -21.35 -19.82 -17.50
N LYS A 67 -20.10 -19.42 -17.74
CA LYS A 67 -19.54 -19.16 -19.07
C LYS A 67 -18.36 -20.09 -19.29
N GLU A 68 -18.31 -20.75 -20.45
CA GLU A 68 -17.21 -21.67 -20.78
C GLU A 68 -15.86 -20.93 -20.74
N GLY A 69 -14.84 -21.56 -20.15
CA GLY A 69 -13.52 -20.97 -19.97
C GLY A 69 -13.43 -19.97 -18.81
N CYS A 70 -14.55 -19.59 -18.18
CA CYS A 70 -14.58 -18.72 -17.01
C CYS A 70 -14.97 -19.49 -15.74
N ALA A 71 -14.64 -18.91 -14.58
CA ALA A 71 -15.03 -19.42 -13.28
C ALA A 71 -15.59 -18.29 -12.42
N ASN A 72 -16.66 -18.55 -11.67
CA ASN A 72 -17.23 -17.57 -10.75
C ASN A 72 -16.50 -17.63 -9.41
N GLY A 73 -16.13 -16.48 -8.87
CA GLY A 73 -15.36 -16.38 -7.63
C GLY A 73 -15.93 -15.38 -6.64
N ILE A 74 -15.50 -15.53 -5.40
CA ILE A 74 -15.59 -14.51 -4.36
C ILE A 74 -14.20 -14.28 -3.76
N ASP A 75 -14.00 -13.16 -3.10
CA ASP A 75 -12.87 -12.98 -2.19
C ASP A 75 -13.37 -12.61 -0.80
N VAL A 76 -12.71 -13.17 0.21
CA VAL A 76 -13.19 -13.14 1.60
C VAL A 76 -12.04 -13.09 2.58
N SER A 77 -12.32 -12.55 3.76
CA SER A 77 -11.40 -12.47 4.89
C SER A 77 -12.17 -12.69 6.20
N LYS A 78 -11.55 -12.34 7.34
CA LYS A 78 -12.26 -12.31 8.63
C LYS A 78 -13.49 -11.39 8.64
N TRP A 79 -13.60 -10.46 7.68
CA TRP A 79 -14.72 -9.50 7.59
C TRP A 79 -16.07 -10.16 7.37
N GLN A 80 -16.10 -11.29 6.66
CA GLN A 80 -17.32 -12.08 6.42
C GLN A 80 -17.68 -13.02 7.59
N GLY A 81 -16.78 -13.20 8.56
CA GLY A 81 -17.00 -14.10 9.70
C GLY A 81 -17.26 -15.54 9.27
N LYS A 82 -18.27 -16.18 9.86
CA LYS A 82 -18.61 -17.58 9.58
C LYS A 82 -19.36 -17.72 8.25
N ILE A 83 -18.71 -18.37 7.29
CA ILE A 83 -19.29 -18.66 5.96
C ILE A 83 -19.84 -20.09 5.90
N ASN A 84 -21.03 -20.24 5.29
CA ASN A 84 -21.60 -21.52 4.90
C ASN A 84 -21.17 -21.89 3.47
N TRP A 85 -20.00 -22.52 3.37
CA TRP A 85 -19.37 -22.90 2.10
C TRP A 85 -20.18 -23.89 1.24
N LYS A 86 -21.05 -24.69 1.87
CA LYS A 86 -21.97 -25.57 1.12
C LYS A 86 -23.00 -24.75 0.33
N ALA A 87 -23.55 -23.70 0.95
CA ALA A 87 -24.49 -22.81 0.30
C ALA A 87 -23.80 -21.97 -0.79
N VAL A 88 -22.57 -21.50 -0.52
CA VAL A 88 -21.72 -20.81 -1.51
C VAL A 88 -21.50 -21.68 -2.75
N LYS A 89 -21.14 -22.97 -2.57
CA LYS A 89 -21.00 -23.88 -3.72
C LYS A 89 -22.33 -24.08 -4.47
N ALA A 90 -23.43 -24.24 -3.74
CA ALA A 90 -24.75 -24.40 -4.34
C ALA A 90 -25.20 -23.17 -5.14
N ALA A 91 -24.72 -21.98 -4.79
CA ALA A 91 -24.94 -20.75 -5.54
C ALA A 91 -24.12 -20.67 -6.85
N GLY A 92 -23.25 -21.64 -7.13
CA GLY A 92 -22.46 -21.71 -8.36
C GLY A 92 -21.10 -21.02 -8.27
N ILE A 93 -20.55 -20.83 -7.08
CA ILE A 93 -19.19 -20.33 -6.89
C ILE A 93 -18.17 -21.46 -7.09
N ASP A 94 -17.19 -21.21 -7.95
CA ASP A 94 -16.18 -22.18 -8.37
C ASP A 94 -14.89 -22.04 -7.58
N PHE A 95 -14.51 -20.81 -7.24
CA PHE A 95 -13.31 -20.51 -6.46
C PHE A 95 -13.52 -19.42 -5.41
N ALA A 96 -12.59 -19.33 -4.47
CA ALA A 96 -12.46 -18.18 -3.58
C ALA A 96 -11.00 -17.76 -3.44
N ILE A 97 -10.73 -16.45 -3.45
CA ILE A 97 -9.43 -15.88 -3.03
C ILE A 97 -9.57 -15.48 -1.55
N ILE A 98 -8.86 -16.18 -0.67
CA ILE A 98 -9.04 -16.02 0.79
C ILE A 98 -7.86 -15.23 1.36
N ARG A 99 -8.12 -14.20 2.16
CA ARG A 99 -7.03 -13.48 2.86
C ARG A 99 -6.28 -14.45 3.76
N ILE A 100 -4.99 -14.64 3.54
CA ILE A 100 -4.15 -15.48 4.40
C ILE A 100 -3.51 -14.68 5.53
N GLY A 101 -3.20 -13.41 5.26
CA GLY A 101 -2.57 -12.51 6.20
C GLY A 101 -2.47 -11.09 5.66
N PHE A 102 -1.94 -10.21 6.49
CA PHE A 102 -1.73 -8.81 6.15
C PHE A 102 -0.54 -8.25 6.93
N ARG A 103 0.08 -7.19 6.41
CA ARG A 103 0.97 -6.34 7.22
C ARG A 103 0.17 -5.17 7.76
N GLY A 104 0.14 -5.03 9.08
CA GLY A 104 -0.58 -3.95 9.73
C GLY A 104 0.10 -2.59 9.56
N GLU A 105 -0.60 -1.50 9.85
CA GLU A 105 -0.05 -0.13 9.77
C GLU A 105 1.13 0.10 10.72
N ASN A 106 1.28 -0.74 11.74
CA ASN A 106 2.45 -0.78 12.62
C ASN A 106 3.65 -1.57 12.07
N GLY A 107 3.55 -2.10 10.85
CA GLY A 107 4.60 -2.87 10.17
C GLY A 107 4.69 -4.34 10.53
N ASN A 108 3.85 -4.87 11.43
CA ASN A 108 3.88 -6.30 11.80
C ASN A 108 3.05 -7.16 10.84
N ILE A 109 3.47 -8.40 10.61
CA ILE A 109 2.70 -9.39 9.84
C ILE A 109 1.70 -10.12 10.77
N TYR A 110 0.46 -10.22 10.30
CA TYR A 110 -0.65 -10.84 10.98
C TYR A 110 -1.28 -11.93 10.10
N LYS A 111 -1.73 -13.01 10.74
CA LYS A 111 -2.58 -14.01 10.09
C LYS A 111 -4.02 -13.53 10.12
N ASP A 112 -4.78 -13.79 9.05
CA ASP A 112 -6.23 -13.60 9.11
C ASP A 112 -6.86 -14.73 9.94
N ASP A 113 -7.61 -14.35 10.99
CA ASP A 113 -8.18 -15.30 11.96
C ASP A 113 -9.16 -16.31 11.34
N CYS A 114 -9.74 -15.99 10.18
CA CYS A 114 -10.68 -16.87 9.48
C CYS A 114 -10.02 -17.68 8.36
N ALA A 115 -8.74 -17.44 8.03
CA ALA A 115 -8.05 -18.04 6.89
C ALA A 115 -8.13 -19.58 6.89
N ASP A 116 -7.71 -20.23 7.99
CA ASP A 116 -7.67 -21.70 8.04
C ASP A 116 -9.07 -22.32 7.93
N TYR A 117 -10.07 -21.73 8.61
CA TYR A 117 -11.45 -22.18 8.52
C TYR A 117 -11.97 -22.05 7.09
N ASN A 118 -11.78 -20.88 6.47
CA ASN A 118 -12.26 -20.59 5.13
C ASN A 118 -11.61 -21.52 4.10
N ILE A 119 -10.29 -21.70 4.14
CA ILE A 119 -9.57 -22.58 3.20
C ILE A 119 -10.06 -24.03 3.34
N GLN A 120 -10.13 -24.55 4.57
CA GLN A 120 -10.51 -25.94 4.82
C GLN A 120 -11.97 -26.22 4.47
N GLN A 121 -12.89 -25.28 4.75
CA GLN A 121 -14.31 -25.47 4.43
C GLN A 121 -14.63 -25.21 2.95
N ALA A 122 -13.95 -24.27 2.28
CA ALA A 122 -14.04 -24.11 0.83
C ALA A 122 -13.61 -25.41 0.12
N GLU A 123 -12.43 -25.92 0.46
CA GLU A 123 -11.88 -27.16 -0.09
C GLU A 123 -12.86 -28.34 0.11
N LYS A 124 -13.38 -28.50 1.34
CA LYS A 124 -14.31 -29.57 1.69
C LYS A 124 -15.60 -29.55 0.86
N ASN A 125 -16.04 -28.37 0.43
CA ASN A 125 -17.27 -28.19 -0.35
C ASN A 125 -17.00 -28.06 -1.86
N GLY A 126 -15.77 -28.31 -2.32
CA GLY A 126 -15.43 -28.28 -3.76
C GLY A 126 -15.38 -26.87 -4.35
N VAL A 127 -15.11 -25.86 -3.52
CA VAL A 127 -14.71 -24.52 -3.97
C VAL A 127 -13.19 -24.49 -3.99
N LEU A 128 -12.61 -24.17 -5.15
CA LEU A 128 -11.16 -24.08 -5.31
C LEU A 128 -10.62 -22.83 -4.62
N VAL A 129 -9.37 -22.87 -4.15
CA VAL A 129 -8.81 -21.82 -3.30
C VAL A 129 -7.61 -21.17 -3.96
N GLY A 130 -7.61 -19.84 -4.00
CA GLY A 130 -6.42 -18.99 -4.05
C GLY A 130 -6.33 -18.21 -2.75
N VAL A 131 -5.26 -17.44 -2.56
CA VAL A 131 -5.11 -16.59 -1.37
C VAL A 131 -4.64 -15.21 -1.74
N TYR A 132 -4.91 -14.23 -0.90
CA TYR A 132 -4.28 -12.92 -1.01
C TYR A 132 -3.59 -12.53 0.30
N PHE A 133 -2.49 -11.80 0.19
CA PHE A 133 -1.84 -11.13 1.31
C PHE A 133 -2.02 -9.62 1.14
N PHE A 134 -2.61 -8.95 2.13
CA PHE A 134 -2.76 -7.50 2.10
C PHE A 134 -1.45 -6.84 2.57
N SER A 135 -0.72 -6.26 1.64
CA SER A 135 0.60 -5.68 1.86
C SER A 135 0.50 -4.21 2.25
N THR A 136 1.30 -3.86 3.26
CA THR A 136 1.69 -2.47 3.54
C THR A 136 3.21 -2.30 3.51
N ALA A 137 3.89 -3.11 2.69
CA ALA A 137 5.35 -3.13 2.58
C ALA A 137 5.87 -1.79 2.02
N VAL A 138 6.84 -1.19 2.71
CA VAL A 138 7.44 0.10 2.29
C VAL A 138 8.73 -0.07 1.48
N ASN A 139 9.23 -1.30 1.34
CA ASN A 139 10.41 -1.68 0.56
C ASN A 139 10.40 -3.18 0.19
N THR A 140 11.32 -3.60 -0.67
CA THR A 140 11.36 -4.97 -1.20
C THR A 140 11.67 -6.01 -0.13
N ALA A 141 12.44 -5.67 0.89
CA ALA A 141 12.76 -6.62 1.97
C ALA A 141 11.51 -6.97 2.79
N GLU A 142 10.65 -5.99 3.07
CA GLU A 142 9.35 -6.25 3.71
C GLU A 142 8.43 -7.07 2.79
N ALA A 143 8.44 -6.82 1.48
CA ALA A 143 7.62 -7.59 0.53
C ALA A 143 8.10 -9.04 0.38
N GLU A 144 9.42 -9.29 0.43
CA GLU A 144 9.98 -10.64 0.47
C GLU A 144 9.63 -11.36 1.79
N GLU A 145 9.65 -10.65 2.92
CA GLU A 145 9.20 -11.19 4.22
C GLU A 145 7.72 -11.61 4.16
N GLU A 146 6.85 -10.79 3.57
CA GLU A 146 5.44 -11.10 3.36
C GLU A 146 5.25 -12.32 2.46
N ALA A 147 6.05 -12.45 1.39
CA ALA A 147 5.99 -13.57 0.46
C ALA A 147 6.45 -14.87 1.10
N GLU A 148 7.58 -14.86 1.81
CA GLU A 148 8.09 -16.01 2.57
C GLU A 148 7.07 -16.47 3.60
N TRP A 149 6.52 -15.53 4.38
CA TRP A 149 5.50 -15.84 5.36
C TRP A 149 4.26 -16.48 4.70
N THR A 150 3.80 -15.90 3.59
CA THR A 150 2.64 -16.37 2.83
C THR A 150 2.84 -17.78 2.29
N VAL A 151 3.97 -18.03 1.61
CA VAL A 151 4.32 -19.35 1.06
C VAL A 151 4.36 -20.42 2.15
N ASN A 152 4.95 -20.09 3.30
CA ASN A 152 4.99 -21.00 4.45
C ASN A 152 3.59 -21.29 4.99
N ALA A 153 2.76 -20.26 5.16
CA ALA A 153 1.40 -20.37 5.67
C ALA A 153 0.49 -21.22 4.77
N VAL A 154 0.70 -21.21 3.45
CA VAL A 154 -0.15 -21.96 2.50
C VAL A 154 0.41 -23.31 2.06
N SER A 155 1.65 -23.63 2.41
CA SER A 155 2.34 -24.86 1.95
C SER A 155 1.59 -26.16 2.21
N GLY A 156 0.80 -26.23 3.28
CA GLY A 156 -0.04 -27.37 3.66
C GLY A 156 -1.39 -27.49 2.94
N TYR A 157 -1.75 -26.52 2.10
CA TYR A 157 -3.06 -26.42 1.46
C TYR A 157 -3.00 -26.64 -0.06
N PRO A 158 -4.08 -27.19 -0.68
CA PRO A 158 -4.17 -27.35 -2.13
C PRO A 158 -4.57 -26.04 -2.84
N ILE A 159 -3.64 -25.07 -2.84
CA ILE A 159 -3.83 -23.77 -3.49
C ILE A 159 -3.89 -23.96 -5.00
N SER A 160 -5.08 -23.79 -5.56
CA SER A 160 -5.42 -24.08 -6.97
C SER A 160 -5.54 -22.81 -7.82
N TYR A 161 -5.87 -21.68 -7.19
CA TYR A 161 -5.83 -20.33 -7.77
C TYR A 161 -4.62 -19.56 -7.22
N PRO A 162 -4.24 -18.42 -7.84
CA PRO A 162 -2.99 -17.74 -7.51
C PRO A 162 -2.85 -17.27 -6.06
N VAL A 163 -1.61 -17.00 -5.67
CA VAL A 163 -1.25 -16.24 -4.47
C VAL A 163 -1.13 -14.77 -4.90
N VAL A 164 -2.00 -13.94 -4.33
CA VAL A 164 -2.23 -12.57 -4.76
C VAL A 164 -1.48 -11.59 -3.85
N TYR A 165 -0.74 -10.66 -4.46
CA TYR A 165 -0.26 -9.45 -3.80
C TYR A 165 -1.37 -8.39 -3.89
N ASP A 166 -1.94 -8.04 -2.75
CA ASP A 166 -2.96 -6.99 -2.63
C ASP A 166 -2.32 -5.78 -1.95
N CYS A 167 -2.43 -4.61 -2.57
CA CYS A 167 -1.87 -3.37 -2.05
C CYS A 167 -2.81 -2.21 -2.42
N GLU A 168 -3.64 -1.81 -1.46
CA GLU A 168 -4.63 -0.74 -1.59
C GLU A 168 -4.40 0.34 -0.51
N GLY A 169 -5.03 1.50 -0.69
CA GLY A 169 -5.10 2.52 0.37
C GLY A 169 -3.79 3.28 0.62
N PHE A 170 -2.73 3.01 -0.13
CA PHE A 170 -1.40 3.64 -0.03
C PHE A 170 -1.39 5.16 -0.29
N LEU A 171 -2.49 5.74 -0.78
CA LEU A 171 -2.67 7.20 -0.92
C LEU A 171 -3.24 7.86 0.33
N ASN A 172 -3.74 7.08 1.29
CA ASN A 172 -4.19 7.60 2.57
C ASN A 172 -2.98 8.09 3.37
N SER A 173 -3.03 9.33 3.89
CA SER A 173 -1.96 9.92 4.70
C SER A 173 -1.67 9.16 5.99
N GLU A 174 -2.64 8.39 6.49
CA GLU A 174 -2.47 7.51 7.65
C GLU A 174 -1.84 6.17 7.30
N SER A 175 -1.73 5.82 6.02
CA SER A 175 -1.06 4.59 5.59
C SER A 175 0.44 4.72 5.77
N ARG A 176 1.09 3.68 6.29
CA ARG A 176 2.56 3.60 6.30
C ARG A 176 3.18 3.57 4.91
N MET A 177 2.39 3.27 3.88
CA MET A 177 2.81 3.33 2.48
C MET A 177 2.68 4.74 1.87
N TYR A 178 2.18 5.72 2.62
CA TYR A 178 2.04 7.08 2.13
C TYR A 178 3.39 7.63 1.67
N GLY A 179 3.46 8.09 0.41
CA GLY A 179 4.68 8.59 -0.21
C GLY A 179 5.59 7.52 -0.82
N VAL A 180 5.27 6.23 -0.73
CA VAL A 180 5.96 5.18 -1.50
C VAL A 180 5.69 5.40 -2.98
N THR A 181 6.76 5.61 -3.75
CA THR A 181 6.68 5.91 -5.19
C THR A 181 6.10 4.73 -5.98
N ASN A 182 5.54 5.00 -7.16
CA ASN A 182 5.02 3.95 -8.04
C ASN A 182 6.09 2.89 -8.38
N ALA A 183 7.32 3.34 -8.67
CA ALA A 183 8.45 2.46 -8.95
C ALA A 183 8.78 1.57 -7.75
N ALA A 184 8.91 2.14 -6.55
CA ALA A 184 9.21 1.37 -5.33
C ALA A 184 8.07 0.40 -4.98
N ARG A 185 6.80 0.81 -5.16
CA ARG A 185 5.66 -0.08 -4.94
C ARG A 185 5.63 -1.22 -5.95
N THR A 186 5.99 -0.94 -7.20
CA THR A 186 6.12 -1.97 -8.24
C THR A 186 7.30 -2.90 -7.94
N ASP A 187 8.42 -2.39 -7.39
CA ASP A 187 9.53 -3.21 -6.91
C ASP A 187 9.08 -4.16 -5.79
N ASN A 188 8.29 -3.66 -4.84
CA ASN A 188 7.73 -4.47 -3.75
C ASN A 188 6.82 -5.59 -4.28
N ALA A 189 5.88 -5.26 -5.16
CA ALA A 189 5.01 -6.24 -5.79
C ALA A 189 5.83 -7.28 -6.59
N ALA A 190 6.79 -6.84 -7.41
CA ALA A 190 7.64 -7.73 -8.18
C ALA A 190 8.47 -8.66 -7.29
N ALA A 191 9.01 -8.17 -6.17
CA ALA A 191 9.75 -8.96 -5.20
C ALA A 191 8.87 -10.06 -4.58
N PHE A 192 7.66 -9.71 -4.13
CA PHE A 192 6.69 -10.67 -3.60
C PHE A 192 6.32 -11.73 -4.63
N LEU A 193 5.91 -11.28 -5.84
CA LEU A 193 5.41 -12.16 -6.90
C LEU A 193 6.50 -13.09 -7.44
N LYS A 194 7.75 -12.60 -7.53
CA LYS A 194 8.91 -13.41 -7.89
C LYS A 194 9.16 -14.51 -6.87
N TYR A 195 9.19 -14.17 -5.57
CA TYR A 195 9.39 -15.16 -4.51
C TYR A 195 8.30 -16.24 -4.52
N VAL A 196 7.04 -15.84 -4.67
CA VAL A 196 5.88 -16.75 -4.78
C VAL A 196 6.04 -17.69 -5.98
N THR A 197 6.47 -17.16 -7.12
CA THR A 197 6.68 -17.92 -8.36
C THR A 197 7.83 -18.92 -8.23
N GLU A 198 8.97 -18.48 -7.67
CA GLU A 198 10.13 -19.34 -7.39
C GLU A 198 9.82 -20.42 -6.34
N SER A 199 8.83 -20.19 -5.47
CA SER A 199 8.29 -21.16 -4.52
C SER A 199 7.27 -22.14 -5.14
N GLY A 200 6.98 -22.01 -6.44
CA GLY A 200 6.15 -22.94 -7.20
C GLY A 200 4.65 -22.64 -7.18
N TYR A 201 4.24 -21.44 -6.79
CA TYR A 201 2.87 -20.95 -6.92
C TYR A 201 2.75 -19.99 -8.10
N GLU A 202 1.53 -19.75 -8.59
CA GLU A 202 1.29 -18.67 -9.54
C GLU A 202 1.08 -17.37 -8.76
N GLY A 203 1.82 -16.32 -9.10
CA GLY A 203 1.65 -14.98 -8.52
C GLY A 203 0.65 -14.14 -9.31
N MET A 204 -0.14 -13.31 -8.63
CA MET A 204 -1.04 -12.35 -9.25
C MET A 204 -1.04 -11.01 -8.50
N LEU A 205 -1.05 -9.88 -9.22
CA LEU A 205 -1.26 -8.56 -8.64
C LEU A 205 -2.76 -8.26 -8.59
N TYR A 206 -3.27 -7.80 -7.45
CA TYR A 206 -4.58 -7.16 -7.36
C TYR A 206 -4.43 -5.64 -7.25
N SER A 207 -5.23 -4.90 -8.02
CA SER A 207 -5.31 -3.44 -7.91
C SER A 207 -6.54 -2.89 -8.65
N ALA A 208 -7.00 -1.71 -8.23
CA ALA A 208 -8.11 -1.02 -8.89
C ALA A 208 -7.73 -0.50 -10.28
N LYS A 209 -8.67 -0.50 -11.22
CA LYS A 209 -8.50 0.12 -12.55
C LYS A 209 -7.98 1.54 -12.43
N SER A 210 -8.49 2.34 -11.49
CA SER A 210 -8.06 3.73 -11.28
C SER A 210 -6.57 3.88 -10.96
N GLU A 211 -5.91 2.80 -10.57
CA GLU A 211 -4.49 2.74 -10.23
C GLU A 211 -3.65 2.13 -11.35
N LEU A 212 -4.15 1.10 -12.01
CA LEU A 212 -3.47 0.40 -13.11
C LEU A 212 -3.52 1.19 -14.43
N GLU A 213 -4.63 1.87 -14.70
CA GLU A 213 -4.89 2.56 -15.96
C GLU A 213 -3.81 3.59 -16.29
N ASN A 214 -3.22 3.49 -17.48
CA ASN A 214 -2.12 4.35 -17.94
C ASN A 214 -0.93 4.40 -16.97
N SER A 215 -0.68 3.29 -16.26
CA SER A 215 0.39 3.16 -15.26
C SER A 215 0.36 4.28 -14.22
N LYS A 216 -0.85 4.68 -13.77
CA LYS A 216 -1.03 5.85 -12.91
C LYS A 216 -0.32 5.69 -11.57
N TYR A 217 -0.44 4.52 -10.96
CA TYR A 217 0.12 4.18 -9.65
C TYR A 217 0.96 2.91 -9.64
N TRP A 218 1.05 2.21 -10.77
CA TRP A 218 1.84 1.00 -11.00
C TRP A 218 2.63 1.13 -12.29
N ASP A 219 3.88 0.67 -12.32
CA ASP A 219 4.63 0.54 -13.58
C ASP A 219 4.18 -0.75 -14.29
N THR A 220 2.94 -0.74 -14.83
CA THR A 220 2.26 -1.94 -15.35
C THR A 220 3.07 -2.74 -16.38
N PRO A 221 3.91 -2.16 -17.28
CA PRO A 221 4.72 -2.98 -18.20
C PRO A 221 5.73 -3.89 -17.53
N ARG A 222 6.05 -3.67 -16.24
CA ARG A 222 6.93 -4.54 -15.44
C ARG A 222 6.20 -5.74 -14.83
N ILE A 223 4.86 -5.70 -14.82
CA ILE A 223 3.99 -6.72 -14.24
C ILE A 223 3.31 -7.51 -15.36
N GLU A 224 2.75 -6.80 -16.35
CA GLU A 224 2.09 -7.37 -17.53
C GLU A 224 3.02 -8.33 -18.27
N GLY A 225 2.47 -9.46 -18.72
CA GLY A 225 3.20 -10.55 -19.37
C GLY A 225 4.09 -11.41 -18.46
N SER A 226 4.42 -10.95 -17.25
CA SER A 226 5.22 -11.72 -16.28
C SER A 226 4.37 -12.34 -15.17
N PHE A 227 3.32 -11.63 -14.74
CA PHE A 227 2.41 -12.06 -13.68
C PHE A 227 0.96 -11.85 -14.10
N LYS A 228 0.06 -12.58 -13.46
CA LYS A 228 -1.38 -12.39 -13.66
C LYS A 228 -1.85 -11.10 -13.01
N ILE A 229 -2.94 -10.52 -13.54
CA ILE A 229 -3.55 -9.32 -12.97
C ILE A 229 -5.03 -9.57 -12.65
N TRP A 230 -5.40 -9.21 -11.42
CA TRP A 230 -6.77 -9.17 -10.93
C TRP A 230 -7.18 -7.70 -10.77
N VAL A 231 -8.02 -7.22 -11.68
CA VAL A 231 -8.44 -5.81 -11.68
C VAL A 231 -9.73 -5.63 -10.90
N ALA A 232 -9.80 -4.62 -10.04
CA ALA A 232 -11.06 -4.14 -9.45
C ALA A 232 -11.64 -2.98 -10.27
N ARG A 233 -12.89 -3.14 -10.72
CA ARG A 233 -13.62 -2.11 -11.46
C ARG A 233 -15.12 -2.36 -11.37
N TYR A 234 -15.89 -1.40 -10.87
CA TYR A 234 -17.30 -1.63 -10.59
C TYR A 234 -18.23 -0.80 -11.50
N PRO A 235 -18.63 -1.32 -12.66
CA PRO A 235 -19.55 -0.61 -13.54
C PRO A 235 -20.97 -0.61 -12.96
N ALA A 236 -21.81 0.31 -13.48
CA ALA A 236 -23.24 0.36 -13.17
C ALA A 236 -24.00 -0.92 -13.59
N ALA A 237 -23.53 -1.59 -14.65
CA ALA A 237 -24.05 -2.87 -15.14
C ALA A 237 -22.94 -3.92 -15.06
N PRO A 238 -22.72 -4.56 -13.89
CA PRO A 238 -21.65 -5.54 -13.68
C PRO A 238 -21.92 -6.88 -14.39
N TYR A 239 -20.96 -7.81 -14.28
CA TYR A 239 -21.14 -9.17 -14.79
C TYR A 239 -22.43 -9.80 -14.23
N PRO A 240 -23.25 -10.47 -15.05
CA PRO A 240 -23.00 -10.87 -16.45
C PRO A 240 -23.53 -9.91 -17.52
N GLU A 241 -24.05 -8.73 -17.15
CA GLU A 241 -24.57 -7.75 -18.12
C GLU A 241 -23.44 -7.14 -18.95
N THR A 242 -22.30 -6.87 -18.30
CA THR A 242 -21.04 -6.55 -18.97
C THR A 242 -20.09 -7.73 -18.85
N ASP A 243 -19.52 -8.15 -19.98
CA ASP A 243 -18.66 -9.33 -20.06
C ASP A 243 -17.22 -9.10 -19.55
N HIS A 244 -16.78 -7.84 -19.48
CA HIS A 244 -15.42 -7.46 -19.09
C HIS A 244 -15.32 -6.02 -18.57
N PRO A 245 -14.31 -5.66 -17.77
CA PRO A 245 -14.11 -4.27 -17.35
C PRO A 245 -13.74 -3.36 -18.53
N ASP A 246 -13.89 -2.05 -18.33
CA ASP A 246 -13.42 -1.00 -19.24
C ASP A 246 -11.92 -0.66 -19.04
N TYR A 247 -11.15 -1.57 -18.42
CA TYR A 247 -9.69 -1.49 -18.28
C TYR A 247 -9.00 -1.92 -19.57
N THR A 248 -8.02 -1.14 -20.04
CA THR A 248 -7.38 -1.38 -21.35
C THR A 248 -6.09 -2.19 -21.29
N GLY A 249 -5.56 -2.47 -20.08
CA GLY A 249 -4.37 -3.29 -19.90
C GLY A 249 -4.69 -4.79 -19.83
N ASP A 250 -3.66 -5.60 -19.59
CA ASP A 250 -3.83 -7.05 -19.47
C ASP A 250 -4.44 -7.42 -18.11
N TYR A 251 -5.38 -8.37 -18.10
CA TYR A 251 -5.97 -8.92 -16.88
C TYR A 251 -6.44 -10.36 -17.08
N ASP A 252 -6.45 -11.12 -15.99
CA ASP A 252 -6.85 -12.53 -15.94
C ASP A 252 -8.08 -12.76 -15.05
N MET A 253 -8.35 -11.83 -14.14
CA MET A 253 -9.46 -11.86 -13.20
C MET A 253 -10.03 -10.46 -13.01
N TRP A 254 -11.33 -10.37 -12.74
CA TRP A 254 -12.03 -9.12 -12.54
C TRP A 254 -12.92 -9.18 -11.29
N GLN A 255 -12.69 -8.28 -10.34
CA GLN A 255 -13.64 -7.98 -9.26
C GLN A 255 -14.63 -6.94 -9.78
N TYR A 256 -15.87 -7.38 -10.01
CA TYR A 256 -16.88 -6.57 -10.69
C TYR A 256 -17.86 -5.86 -9.76
N THR A 257 -17.89 -6.24 -8.48
CA THR A 257 -18.56 -5.48 -7.42
C THR A 257 -18.04 -5.91 -6.05
N ASP A 258 -18.03 -4.98 -5.09
CA ASP A 258 -17.83 -5.23 -3.66
C ASP A 258 -19.16 -5.38 -2.89
N ASN A 259 -20.28 -5.22 -3.60
CA ASN A 259 -21.61 -5.08 -3.03
C ASN A 259 -22.52 -6.28 -3.36
N GLY A 260 -21.91 -7.45 -3.58
CA GLY A 260 -22.62 -8.69 -3.84
C GLY A 260 -23.31 -9.26 -2.61
N SER A 261 -24.36 -10.06 -2.82
CA SER A 261 -24.99 -10.89 -1.81
C SER A 261 -25.14 -12.31 -2.33
N ILE A 262 -24.66 -13.30 -1.57
CA ILE A 262 -24.75 -14.72 -1.89
C ILE A 262 -25.25 -15.49 -0.68
N ASN A 263 -26.14 -16.45 -0.91
CA ASN A 263 -26.56 -17.36 0.13
C ASN A 263 -25.35 -18.11 0.74
N GLY A 264 -25.15 -17.93 2.04
CA GLY A 264 -24.06 -18.53 2.80
C GLY A 264 -22.97 -17.56 3.23
N VAL A 265 -22.97 -16.33 2.73
CA VAL A 265 -22.13 -15.24 3.23
C VAL A 265 -23.04 -14.19 3.88
N SER A 266 -22.72 -13.80 5.11
CA SER A 266 -23.44 -12.73 5.80
C SER A 266 -22.93 -11.36 5.31
N GLY A 267 -23.86 -10.43 5.06
CA GLY A 267 -23.51 -9.09 4.58
C GLY A 267 -23.09 -9.07 3.11
N LYS A 268 -22.24 -8.10 2.77
CA LYS A 268 -21.72 -7.92 1.42
C LYS A 268 -20.47 -8.75 1.18
N VAL A 269 -20.33 -9.20 -0.06
CA VAL A 269 -19.20 -10.00 -0.50
C VAL A 269 -18.73 -9.54 -1.87
N ASP A 270 -17.42 -9.51 -2.02
CA ASP A 270 -16.74 -9.16 -3.25
C ASP A 270 -16.95 -10.28 -4.28
N LEU A 271 -17.40 -9.91 -5.49
CA LEU A 271 -17.73 -10.84 -6.56
C LEU A 271 -16.73 -10.75 -7.71
N ASN A 272 -16.30 -11.92 -8.16
CA ASN A 272 -15.23 -12.05 -9.14
C ASN A 272 -15.62 -12.96 -10.30
N ILE A 273 -15.03 -12.67 -11.44
CA ILE A 273 -14.94 -13.61 -12.56
C ILE A 273 -13.47 -13.82 -12.91
N SER A 274 -13.07 -15.07 -13.03
CA SER A 274 -11.78 -15.45 -13.61
C SER A 274 -11.99 -15.85 -15.06
N TYR A 275 -11.13 -15.37 -15.97
CA TYR A 275 -11.13 -15.75 -17.39
C TYR A 275 -10.30 -17.00 -17.65
N PHE A 276 -10.06 -17.80 -16.61
CA PHE A 276 -9.45 -19.11 -16.68
C PHE A 276 -10.07 -20.06 -15.66
N THR A 277 -10.04 -21.35 -15.97
CA THR A 277 -10.46 -22.42 -15.06
C THR A 277 -9.26 -23.15 -14.49
N ARG A 278 -9.46 -23.81 -13.34
CA ARG A 278 -8.44 -24.63 -12.68
C ARG A 278 -9.01 -25.99 -12.28
N ASN A 279 -8.11 -26.97 -12.20
CA ASN A 279 -8.36 -28.21 -11.48
C ASN A 279 -7.82 -28.08 -10.05
N LYS A 280 -8.32 -28.93 -9.15
CA LYS A 280 -7.79 -29.01 -7.78
C LYS A 280 -6.28 -29.31 -7.81
N ALA A 281 -5.49 -28.47 -7.17
CA ALA A 281 -4.06 -28.69 -6.98
C ALA A 281 -3.77 -29.65 -5.81
N GLU A 282 -2.53 -30.14 -5.75
CA GLU A 282 -1.99 -30.82 -4.58
C GLU A 282 -1.28 -29.81 -3.67
N ALA A 283 -1.25 -30.09 -2.37
CA ALA A 283 -0.48 -29.29 -1.41
C ALA A 283 1.03 -29.44 -1.69
N LYS A 284 1.78 -28.32 -1.66
CA LYS A 284 3.23 -28.35 -1.88
C LYS A 284 3.98 -29.07 -0.76
N ASN A 285 3.45 -28.99 0.46
CA ASN A 285 3.96 -29.69 1.63
C ASN A 285 2.79 -30.21 2.48
N ALA A 286 2.21 -31.35 2.11
CA ALA A 286 1.08 -31.95 2.84
C ALA A 286 1.35 -32.18 4.34
N LYS A 287 2.61 -32.31 4.77
CA LYS A 287 2.97 -32.45 6.19
C LYS A 287 2.83 -31.16 7.00
N ALA A 288 2.83 -30.00 6.33
CA ALA A 288 2.62 -28.69 6.94
C ALA A 288 1.13 -28.33 7.05
N ARG A 289 0.20 -29.24 6.72
CA ARG A 289 -1.23 -28.98 6.82
C ARG A 289 -1.62 -28.61 8.27
N PRO A 290 -2.22 -27.43 8.48
CA PRO A 290 -2.72 -27.06 9.80
C PRO A 290 -3.80 -28.01 10.30
N GLN A 291 -3.99 -28.06 11.61
CA GLN A 291 -5.10 -28.80 12.22
C GLN A 291 -6.45 -28.23 11.78
N SER A 292 -7.51 -29.01 11.98
CA SER A 292 -8.87 -28.57 11.66
C SER A 292 -9.18 -27.28 12.41
N ALA A 293 -9.48 -26.21 11.68
CA ALA A 293 -9.84 -24.94 12.28
C ALA A 293 -11.29 -24.98 12.76
N ALA A 294 -11.54 -24.40 13.94
CA ALA A 294 -12.88 -24.19 14.45
C ALA A 294 -13.60 -23.11 13.62
N ALA A 295 -14.94 -23.15 13.60
CA ALA A 295 -15.70 -22.05 13.03
C ALA A 295 -15.42 -20.76 13.83
N PRO A 296 -15.25 -19.61 13.17
CA PRO A 296 -15.17 -18.33 13.86
C PRO A 296 -16.38 -18.13 14.76
N GLU A 297 -16.17 -17.53 15.93
CA GLU A 297 -17.28 -17.11 16.78
C GLU A 297 -18.13 -16.08 16.02
N GLU A 298 -19.44 -16.15 16.18
CA GLU A 298 -20.32 -15.06 15.76
C GLU A 298 -19.85 -13.78 16.46
N ARG A 299 -19.63 -12.68 15.71
CA ARG A 299 -19.03 -11.39 16.18
C ARG A 299 -19.75 -10.72 17.38
N GLY A 300 -20.75 -11.36 17.99
CA GLY A 300 -21.41 -10.89 19.20
C GLY A 300 -20.55 -10.91 20.48
N SER A 301 -19.46 -11.69 20.53
CA SER A 301 -18.63 -11.90 21.74
C SER A 301 -17.49 -10.89 21.97
N VAL A 302 -17.16 -10.03 20.98
CA VAL A 302 -16.04 -9.05 21.08
C VAL A 302 -16.41 -7.74 21.79
N TYR A 303 -17.65 -7.59 22.25
CA TYR A 303 -18.17 -6.34 22.81
C TYR A 303 -18.19 -6.36 24.33
N THR A 304 -17.43 -5.46 24.95
CA THR A 304 -17.66 -5.12 26.36
C THR A 304 -18.96 -4.33 26.45
N ALA A 305 -19.87 -4.75 27.34
CA ALA A 305 -21.14 -4.06 27.51
C ALA A 305 -20.93 -2.58 27.87
N ALA A 306 -21.66 -1.71 27.18
CA ALA A 306 -21.70 -0.28 27.45
C ALA A 306 -23.17 0.15 27.57
N ASN A 307 -23.39 1.28 28.24
CA ASN A 307 -24.74 1.83 28.45
C ASN A 307 -24.67 3.36 28.55
N ASP A 308 -23.94 3.97 27.62
CA ASP A 308 -23.78 5.42 27.50
C ASP A 308 -24.36 5.94 26.18
N GLU A 309 -24.48 7.26 26.06
CA GLU A 309 -24.91 7.93 24.84
C GLU A 309 -23.69 8.56 24.16
N VAL A 310 -23.59 8.41 22.85
CA VAL A 310 -22.49 8.94 22.06
C VAL A 310 -22.99 9.70 20.85
N THR A 311 -22.26 10.75 20.47
CA THR A 311 -22.43 11.49 19.22
C THR A 311 -21.20 11.30 18.34
N ALA A 312 -21.33 11.61 17.05
CA ALA A 312 -20.20 11.67 16.14
C ALA A 312 -19.28 12.86 16.45
N LYS A 313 -17.95 12.65 16.36
CA LYS A 313 -16.95 13.72 16.38
C LYS A 313 -16.93 14.46 15.03
N ILE A 314 -17.02 13.68 13.98
CA ILE A 314 -17.27 14.04 12.58
C ILE A 314 -18.33 13.06 12.07
N GLU A 315 -19.12 13.43 11.06
CA GLU A 315 -20.16 12.54 10.50
C GLU A 315 -19.59 11.13 10.25
N VAL A 316 -20.24 10.09 10.79
CA VAL A 316 -19.77 8.69 10.72
C VAL A 316 -20.86 7.77 10.22
N ASN A 317 -20.50 6.80 9.39
CA ASN A 317 -21.41 5.77 8.91
C ASN A 317 -21.87 4.84 10.05
N LEU A 318 -23.17 4.59 10.13
CA LEU A 318 -23.79 3.54 10.93
C LEU A 318 -23.96 2.31 10.04
N ARG A 319 -23.33 1.20 10.41
CA ARG A 319 -23.30 -0.02 9.61
C ARG A 319 -24.06 -1.17 10.25
N ASP A 320 -24.53 -2.11 9.45
CA ASP A 320 -25.19 -3.33 9.94
C ASP A 320 -24.24 -4.34 10.58
N SER A 321 -22.94 -4.16 10.37
CA SER A 321 -21.87 -5.01 10.85
C SER A 321 -20.64 -4.17 11.20
N ALA A 322 -19.80 -4.70 12.09
CA ALA A 322 -18.63 -4.03 12.64
C ALA A 322 -17.43 -4.09 11.67
N THR A 323 -17.61 -3.53 10.49
CA THR A 323 -16.63 -3.51 9.41
C THR A 323 -17.01 -2.44 8.39
N THR A 324 -16.01 -1.85 7.74
CA THR A 324 -16.23 -0.87 6.67
C THR A 324 -16.82 -1.49 5.39
N LYS A 325 -16.76 -2.82 5.24
CA LYS A 325 -17.48 -3.57 4.20
C LYS A 325 -18.97 -3.80 4.52
N GLY A 326 -19.42 -3.45 5.73
CA GLY A 326 -20.80 -3.62 6.16
C GLY A 326 -21.73 -2.62 5.49
N ASN A 327 -23.03 -2.92 5.38
CA ASN A 327 -23.97 -1.99 4.75
C ASN A 327 -24.12 -0.72 5.58
N ILE A 328 -24.04 0.44 4.94
CA ILE A 328 -24.39 1.71 5.57
C ILE A 328 -25.92 1.73 5.74
N ILE A 329 -26.35 1.69 6.99
CA ILE A 329 -27.76 1.80 7.40
C ILE A 329 -28.17 3.27 7.51
N ASP A 330 -27.27 4.14 7.98
CA ASP A 330 -27.46 5.59 8.08
C ASP A 330 -26.13 6.29 8.38
N THR A 331 -26.16 7.60 8.62
CA THR A 331 -25.05 8.39 9.15
C THR A 331 -25.39 8.97 10.52
N LEU A 332 -24.44 8.93 11.45
CA LEU A 332 -24.53 9.64 12.71
C LEU A 332 -23.85 10.99 12.57
N LYS A 333 -24.63 12.06 12.71
CA LYS A 333 -24.15 13.44 12.69
C LYS A 333 -23.78 13.90 14.10
N ASN A 334 -22.87 14.86 14.17
CA ASN A 334 -22.59 15.52 15.44
C ASN A 334 -23.87 16.18 16.00
N GLY A 335 -24.08 16.08 17.31
CA GLY A 335 -25.27 16.55 18.00
C GLY A 335 -26.43 15.54 18.00
N THR A 336 -26.37 14.48 17.19
CA THR A 336 -27.30 13.35 17.28
C THR A 336 -26.71 12.30 18.21
N PHE A 337 -27.45 11.90 19.24
CA PHE A 337 -27.00 10.94 20.23
C PHE A 337 -27.64 9.58 20.01
N LEU A 338 -26.81 8.53 19.99
CA LEU A 338 -27.27 7.14 20.01
C LEU A 338 -26.77 6.42 21.24
N LYS A 339 -27.58 5.47 21.71
CA LYS A 339 -27.20 4.60 22.82
C LYS A 339 -26.14 3.61 22.37
N ARG A 340 -24.95 3.66 22.96
CA ARG A 340 -23.92 2.64 22.80
C ARG A 340 -24.19 1.49 23.76
N THR A 341 -24.32 0.29 23.19
CA THR A 341 -24.62 -0.97 23.88
C THR A 341 -23.41 -1.89 24.00
N GLY A 342 -22.30 -1.53 23.35
CA GLY A 342 -21.04 -2.21 23.52
C GLY A 342 -19.88 -1.47 22.87
N ILE A 343 -18.70 -1.60 23.45
CA ILE A 343 -17.43 -1.16 22.87
C ILE A 343 -16.68 -2.42 22.47
N GLY A 344 -16.41 -2.57 21.19
CA GLY A 344 -15.68 -3.71 20.66
C GLY A 344 -14.18 -3.47 20.76
N SER A 345 -13.43 -4.50 21.13
CA SER A 345 -11.96 -4.51 21.00
C SER A 345 -11.49 -4.47 19.54
N ASN A 346 -12.43 -4.50 18.60
CA ASN A 346 -12.24 -4.37 17.16
C ASN A 346 -12.31 -2.93 16.64
N GLY A 347 -12.29 -1.93 17.51
CA GLY A 347 -12.40 -0.52 17.10
C GLY A 347 -13.82 -0.09 16.70
N TRP A 348 -14.81 -0.98 16.72
CA TRP A 348 -16.21 -0.66 16.43
C TRP A 348 -17.04 -0.56 17.73
N SER A 349 -17.96 0.39 17.78
CA SER A 349 -18.95 0.52 18.84
C SER A 349 -20.30 0.00 18.35
N ARG A 350 -20.95 -0.82 19.17
CA ARG A 350 -22.30 -1.33 18.91
C ARG A 350 -23.31 -0.32 19.44
N LEU A 351 -24.12 0.27 18.56
CA LEU A 351 -25.11 1.29 18.86
C LEU A 351 -26.53 0.75 18.67
N ASN A 352 -27.49 1.33 19.37
CA ASN A 352 -28.91 1.17 19.09
C ASN A 352 -29.37 2.33 18.22
N TYR A 353 -29.85 2.02 17.02
CA TYR A 353 -30.46 2.97 16.10
C TYR A 353 -31.86 2.50 15.74
N ASN A 354 -32.89 3.23 16.19
CA ASN A 354 -34.31 2.89 15.97
C ASN A 354 -34.65 1.43 16.33
N GLY A 355 -34.12 0.93 17.45
CA GLY A 355 -34.33 -0.44 17.91
C GLY A 355 -33.50 -1.50 17.19
N LYS A 356 -32.73 -1.13 16.16
CA LYS A 356 -31.78 -2.00 15.47
C LYS A 356 -30.39 -1.88 16.09
N THR A 357 -29.66 -2.99 16.10
CA THR A 357 -28.23 -2.98 16.37
C THR A 357 -27.49 -2.50 15.13
N VAL A 358 -26.70 -1.44 15.27
CA VAL A 358 -25.79 -0.94 14.24
C VAL A 358 -24.40 -0.76 14.83
N TYR A 359 -23.41 -0.49 13.98
CA TYR A 359 -22.01 -0.37 14.37
C TYR A 359 -21.41 0.90 13.77
N ALA A 360 -20.57 1.59 14.54
CA ALA A 360 -19.82 2.76 14.05
C ALA A 360 -18.38 2.73 14.58
N ILE A 361 -17.46 3.35 13.86
CA ILE A 361 -16.05 3.40 14.24
C ILE A 361 -15.92 4.16 15.56
N THR A 362 -15.37 3.50 16.59
CA THR A 362 -15.31 4.01 17.97
C THR A 362 -14.51 5.30 18.08
N SER A 363 -13.44 5.45 17.28
CA SER A 363 -12.60 6.66 17.29
C SER A 363 -13.35 7.91 16.83
N TYR A 364 -14.39 7.76 16.00
CA TYR A 364 -15.27 8.83 15.53
C TYR A 364 -16.43 9.13 16.48
N LEU A 365 -16.54 8.42 17.60
CA LEU A 365 -17.58 8.65 18.59
C LEU A 365 -17.02 9.36 19.82
N THR A 366 -17.87 10.15 20.46
CA THR A 366 -17.58 10.78 21.75
C THR A 366 -18.80 10.74 22.65
N ALA A 367 -18.57 10.48 23.94
CA ALA A 367 -19.59 10.57 24.99
C ALA A 367 -19.70 11.98 25.59
N ASP A 368 -18.82 12.90 25.17
CA ASP A 368 -18.88 14.29 25.61
C ASP A 368 -20.10 14.98 24.98
N LYS A 369 -21.12 15.22 25.82
CA LYS A 369 -22.38 15.86 25.41
C LYS A 369 -22.21 17.33 25.00
N ASN A 370 -21.08 17.93 25.38
CA ASN A 370 -20.73 19.30 25.00
C ASN A 370 -19.79 19.33 23.79
N TYR A 371 -19.43 18.18 23.23
CA TYR A 371 -18.63 18.11 22.01
C TYR A 371 -19.44 18.65 20.85
N SER A 372 -19.17 19.90 20.49
CA SER A 372 -19.48 20.42 19.17
C SER A 372 -18.41 19.92 18.22
N ALA A 373 -18.82 19.22 17.17
CA ALA A 373 -17.95 19.08 16.01
C ALA A 373 -17.50 20.49 15.59
N PRO A 374 -16.29 20.66 15.07
CA PRO A 374 -15.88 21.93 14.48
C PRO A 374 -16.97 22.38 13.52
N SER A 375 -17.70 23.41 13.89
CA SER A 375 -18.75 23.95 13.05
C SER A 375 -18.06 24.66 11.90
N VAL A 376 -18.36 24.25 10.66
CA VAL A 376 -18.27 25.18 9.54
C VAL A 376 -19.43 26.14 9.76
N SER A 377 -19.23 27.13 10.63
CA SER A 377 -20.23 28.15 10.88
C SER A 377 -20.44 28.95 9.61
N SER A 378 -21.71 29.07 9.21
CA SER A 378 -22.19 29.95 8.16
C SER A 378 -21.66 31.38 8.34
N GLU A 379 -21.01 31.88 7.28
CA GLU A 379 -20.67 33.27 6.95
C GLU A 379 -20.08 34.13 8.09
N PRO A 380 -18.74 34.15 8.25
CA PRO A 380 -18.07 35.36 8.69
C PRO A 380 -18.21 36.41 7.58
N SER A 381 -18.43 37.68 7.94
CA SER A 381 -18.32 38.80 6.98
C SER A 381 -16.84 39.08 6.62
N ASP A 382 -16.07 38.03 6.34
CA ASP A 382 -14.65 38.07 5.99
C ASP A 382 -14.41 38.23 4.48
N GLY A 383 -15.50 38.30 3.71
CA GLY A 383 -15.46 38.46 2.26
C GLY A 383 -15.21 37.18 1.48
N PHE A 384 -15.26 36.00 2.11
CA PHE A 384 -15.17 34.70 1.45
C PHE A 384 -16.56 34.07 1.28
N LYS A 385 -16.95 33.83 0.03
CA LYS A 385 -18.15 33.08 -0.31
C LYS A 385 -17.95 31.61 0.08
N ALA A 386 -18.94 31.02 0.74
CA ALA A 386 -18.91 29.60 1.10
C ALA A 386 -18.66 28.69 -0.12
N ALA A 387 -17.78 27.70 0.07
CA ALA A 387 -17.44 26.68 -0.91
C ALA A 387 -17.01 25.42 -0.16
N ASP A 388 -17.33 24.25 -0.70
CA ASP A 388 -16.99 22.94 -0.19
C ASP A 388 -16.10 22.17 -1.17
N GLY A 389 -15.53 21.04 -0.73
CA GLY A 389 -14.67 20.18 -1.53
C GLY A 389 -13.20 20.18 -1.10
N GLN A 390 -12.40 19.36 -1.76
CA GLN A 390 -10.97 19.21 -1.51
C GLN A 390 -10.17 19.94 -2.59
N VAL A 391 -9.08 20.61 -2.20
CA VAL A 391 -8.15 21.27 -3.14
C VAL A 391 -6.70 20.94 -2.76
N THR A 392 -5.82 20.88 -3.75
CA THR A 392 -4.38 20.69 -3.58
C THR A 392 -3.59 21.81 -4.26
N ALA A 393 -2.29 21.93 -3.99
CA ALA A 393 -1.45 22.89 -4.70
C ALA A 393 -1.28 22.47 -6.17
N LYS A 394 -1.04 23.41 -7.09
CA LYS A 394 -0.67 23.09 -8.48
C LYS A 394 0.74 22.50 -8.58
N GLU A 395 1.63 22.94 -7.70
CA GLU A 395 3.01 22.46 -7.55
C GLU A 395 3.36 22.45 -6.05
N GLU A 396 3.33 23.62 -5.41
CA GLU A 396 3.49 23.81 -3.96
C GLU A 396 2.89 25.17 -3.55
N THR A 397 2.29 25.28 -2.36
CA THR A 397 1.77 26.55 -1.83
C THR A 397 1.78 26.62 -0.31
N ASN A 398 1.89 27.84 0.20
CA ASN A 398 1.91 28.15 1.63
C ASN A 398 0.49 28.26 2.18
N LEU A 399 0.24 27.64 3.33
CA LEU A 399 -0.94 27.83 4.16
C LEU A 399 -0.63 28.86 5.26
N ARG A 400 -1.41 29.93 5.32
CA ARG A 400 -1.17 31.07 6.21
C ARG A 400 -2.32 31.29 7.17
N ALA A 401 -2.02 31.90 8.32
CA ALA A 401 -3.01 32.18 9.36
C ALA A 401 -4.05 33.24 8.91
N GLU A 402 -3.69 34.12 7.97
CA GLU A 402 -4.55 35.17 7.41
C GLU A 402 -4.36 35.24 5.87
N PRO A 403 -5.31 35.80 5.09
CA PRO A 403 -5.23 35.92 3.63
C PRO A 403 -4.27 37.02 3.16
N SER A 404 -3.01 36.93 3.62
CA SER A 404 -1.93 37.87 3.32
C SER A 404 -0.59 37.15 3.20
N THR A 405 0.24 37.54 2.25
CA THR A 405 1.60 36.99 2.07
C THR A 405 2.58 37.42 3.17
N ALA A 406 2.20 38.38 4.01
CA ALA A 406 2.96 38.77 5.20
C ALA A 406 2.51 38.04 6.48
N ALA A 407 1.41 37.29 6.42
CA ALA A 407 0.88 36.56 7.57
C ALA A 407 1.75 35.36 7.92
N GLN A 408 1.65 34.95 9.20
CA GLN A 408 2.37 33.78 9.71
C GLN A 408 2.12 32.56 8.83
N LEU A 409 3.21 31.91 8.44
CA LEU A 409 3.19 30.63 7.76
C LEU A 409 2.80 29.55 8.78
N VAL A 410 1.72 28.83 8.49
CA VAL A 410 1.21 27.74 9.33
C VAL A 410 1.73 26.39 8.81
N ALA A 411 1.65 26.18 7.49
CA ALA A 411 2.13 24.97 6.83
C ALA A 411 2.42 25.24 5.34
N THR A 412 2.95 24.25 4.63
CA THR A 412 3.08 24.25 3.17
C THR A 412 2.46 22.96 2.65
N ILE A 413 1.76 23.03 1.52
CA ILE A 413 1.19 21.86 0.84
C ILE A 413 1.69 21.77 -0.60
N LYS A 414 1.95 20.56 -1.08
CA LYS A 414 2.42 20.24 -2.44
C LYS A 414 1.31 19.71 -3.33
N ASN A 415 1.56 19.62 -4.65
CA ASN A 415 0.63 18.98 -5.57
C ASN A 415 0.37 17.54 -5.16
N GLY A 416 -0.89 17.21 -4.92
CA GLY A 416 -1.33 15.92 -4.37
C GLY A 416 -1.68 15.95 -2.87
N GLU A 417 -1.25 16.95 -2.10
CA GLU A 417 -1.64 17.12 -0.68
C GLU A 417 -2.95 17.92 -0.61
N PHE A 418 -4.04 17.25 -0.23
CA PHE A 418 -5.38 17.82 -0.25
C PHE A 418 -5.77 18.44 1.10
N VAL A 419 -6.46 19.57 1.02
CA VAL A 419 -6.99 20.29 2.17
C VAL A 419 -8.44 20.67 1.88
N THR A 420 -9.28 20.57 2.91
CA THR A 420 -10.70 20.89 2.79
C THR A 420 -10.88 22.38 2.53
N ARG A 421 -11.46 22.72 1.39
CA ARG A 421 -11.92 24.07 1.07
C ARG A 421 -13.21 24.37 1.82
N THR A 422 -13.25 25.55 2.44
CA THR A 422 -14.40 26.04 3.21
C THR A 422 -14.89 27.43 2.76
N GLY A 423 -14.21 28.06 1.78
CA GLY A 423 -14.64 29.31 1.14
C GLY A 423 -13.64 29.90 0.15
N GLU A 424 -14.10 30.81 -0.71
CA GLU A 424 -13.28 31.52 -1.71
C GLU A 424 -13.59 33.01 -1.72
N ASN A 425 -12.59 33.87 -1.88
CA ASN A 425 -12.82 35.31 -2.03
C ASN A 425 -12.47 35.83 -3.45
N PRO A 426 -13.06 36.97 -3.88
CA PRO A 426 -12.74 37.60 -5.15
C PRO A 426 -11.29 38.11 -5.25
N ASN A 427 -10.61 38.26 -4.12
CA ASN A 427 -9.24 38.81 -4.03
C ASN A 427 -8.15 37.72 -4.17
N GLY A 428 -8.52 36.52 -4.62
CA GLY A 428 -7.58 35.45 -5.01
C GLY A 428 -7.03 34.64 -3.84
N TRP A 429 -7.77 34.53 -2.73
CA TRP A 429 -7.48 33.64 -1.61
C TRP A 429 -8.59 32.61 -1.43
N THR A 430 -8.21 31.42 -0.99
CA THR A 430 -9.11 30.32 -0.61
C THR A 430 -8.95 30.05 0.87
N ARG A 431 -10.08 29.91 1.58
CA ARG A 431 -10.17 29.52 2.99
C ARG A 431 -10.24 28.01 3.08
N LEU A 432 -9.38 27.44 3.92
CA LEU A 432 -9.12 26.01 4.03
C LEU A 432 -9.20 25.56 5.49
N LEU A 433 -9.49 24.29 5.72
CA LEU A 433 -9.42 23.64 7.02
C LEU A 433 -8.26 22.63 7.00
N TYR A 434 -7.21 22.93 7.76
CA TYR A 434 -6.01 22.09 7.88
C TYR A 434 -5.79 21.73 9.35
N ASN A 435 -5.81 20.43 9.68
CA ASN A 435 -5.70 19.92 11.05
C ASN A 435 -6.65 20.59 12.06
N GLY A 436 -7.88 20.87 11.63
CA GLY A 436 -8.89 21.54 12.45
C GLY A 436 -8.71 23.06 12.59
N GLN A 437 -7.68 23.65 11.97
CA GLN A 437 -7.42 25.09 11.95
C GLN A 437 -7.84 25.72 10.62
N THR A 438 -8.49 26.89 10.68
CA THR A 438 -8.75 27.70 9.49
C THR A 438 -7.46 28.36 9.01
N VAL A 439 -7.11 28.13 7.75
CA VAL A 439 -5.91 28.68 7.09
C VAL A 439 -6.23 29.16 5.68
N TYR A 440 -5.33 29.92 5.06
CA TYR A 440 -5.54 30.55 3.76
C TYR A 440 -4.40 30.29 2.80
N ALA A 441 -4.72 30.03 1.53
CA ALA A 441 -3.76 29.91 0.43
C ALA A 441 -4.23 30.68 -0.81
N LYS A 442 -3.30 31.00 -1.71
CA LYS A 442 -3.64 31.71 -2.96
C LYS A 442 -4.42 30.79 -3.89
N THR A 443 -5.64 31.18 -4.26
CA THR A 443 -6.52 30.39 -5.13
C THR A 443 -5.84 30.02 -6.45
N SER A 444 -5.05 30.93 -7.02
CA SER A 444 -4.33 30.69 -8.29
C SER A 444 -3.31 29.55 -8.22
N LEU A 445 -2.86 29.19 -7.02
CA LEU A 445 -1.90 28.11 -6.75
C LEU A 445 -2.60 26.81 -6.35
N LEU A 446 -3.93 26.80 -6.25
CA LEU A 446 -4.72 25.64 -5.90
C LEU A 446 -5.43 25.06 -7.13
N THR A 447 -5.72 23.77 -7.07
CA THR A 447 -6.38 23.00 -8.12
C THR A 447 -7.14 21.84 -7.48
N THR A 448 -8.21 21.40 -8.13
CA THR A 448 -8.90 20.14 -7.80
C THR A 448 -8.29 18.94 -8.54
N GLU A 449 -7.40 19.21 -9.51
CA GLU A 449 -6.72 18.23 -10.35
C GLU A 449 -5.24 18.13 -10.01
N VAL A 450 -4.71 16.91 -9.89
CA VAL A 450 -3.27 16.65 -9.73
C VAL A 450 -2.60 16.80 -11.11
N LYS A 451 -1.54 17.62 -11.21
CA LYS A 451 -0.91 17.90 -12.49
C LYS A 451 0.16 16.84 -12.74
N LYS A 452 -0.02 15.99 -13.76
CA LYS A 452 0.96 14.98 -14.19
C LYS A 452 2.17 15.70 -14.83
N PRO A 453 3.43 15.27 -14.60
CA PRO A 453 4.57 15.88 -15.28
C PRO A 453 4.46 15.59 -16.79
N SER A 454 4.35 16.64 -17.60
CA SER A 454 4.38 16.54 -19.06
C SER A 454 5.83 16.66 -19.54
N SER A 455 6.27 15.70 -20.35
CA SER A 455 7.51 15.76 -21.12
C SER A 455 7.40 16.76 -22.28
N SER A 456 8.22 17.82 -22.20
CA SER A 456 8.89 18.57 -23.29
C SER A 456 8.07 19.20 -24.45
N GLU A 457 8.02 20.55 -24.47
CA GLU A 457 8.75 21.39 -25.46
C GLU A 457 8.79 22.87 -25.02
N ALA A 458 9.86 23.57 -25.38
CA ALA A 458 10.31 24.85 -24.82
C ALA A 458 9.68 26.10 -25.48
N GLN A 459 9.33 27.13 -24.67
CA GLN A 459 10.11 28.38 -24.56
C GLN A 459 9.44 29.45 -23.67
N SER A 460 10.28 30.08 -22.82
CA SER A 460 10.24 31.46 -22.30
C SER A 460 9.14 31.83 -21.30
N SER A 461 9.39 32.33 -20.08
CA SER A 461 10.62 32.87 -19.46
C SER A 461 10.42 32.96 -17.93
N ALA A 462 11.30 32.34 -17.15
CA ALA A 462 11.49 32.62 -15.72
C ALA A 462 13.00 32.50 -15.40
N PRO A 463 13.52 33.23 -14.39
CA PRO A 463 14.96 33.51 -14.26
C PRO A 463 15.77 32.23 -14.07
N SER A 464 16.67 31.95 -15.01
CA SER A 464 17.56 30.79 -14.90
C SER A 464 18.54 31.01 -13.75
N ASP A 465 18.70 30.01 -12.89
CA ASP A 465 19.73 29.93 -11.83
C ASP A 465 21.17 29.86 -12.38
N GLY A 466 21.36 30.10 -13.68
CA GLY A 466 22.62 30.08 -14.40
C GLY A 466 23.07 28.67 -14.81
N PHE A 467 22.31 27.62 -14.49
CA PHE A 467 22.64 26.25 -14.88
C PHE A 467 21.83 25.80 -16.08
N THR A 468 22.52 25.25 -17.06
CA THR A 468 21.91 24.49 -18.17
C THR A 468 21.57 23.10 -17.65
N ALA A 469 20.30 22.70 -17.76
CA ALA A 469 19.87 21.37 -17.35
C ALA A 469 20.61 20.30 -18.16
N ALA A 470 21.18 19.31 -17.47
CA ALA A 470 21.80 18.15 -18.10
C ALA A 470 21.80 16.98 -17.13
N GLY A 471 21.45 15.80 -17.65
CA GLY A 471 21.48 14.53 -16.91
C GLY A 471 22.86 13.85 -16.96
N GLY A 472 23.00 12.77 -16.20
CA GLY A 472 24.14 11.85 -16.25
C GLY A 472 24.74 11.55 -14.88
N ARG A 473 25.38 10.39 -14.72
CA ARG A 473 26.05 10.00 -13.48
C ARG A 473 27.52 10.36 -13.55
N PHE A 474 28.02 10.99 -12.49
CA PHE A 474 29.40 11.47 -12.39
C PHE A 474 30.05 10.99 -11.11
N THR A 475 31.33 10.68 -11.19
CA THR A 475 32.19 10.47 -10.02
C THR A 475 33.33 11.48 -10.04
N ALA A 476 34.08 11.59 -8.94
CA ALA A 476 35.29 12.40 -8.91
C ALA A 476 36.40 11.73 -9.74
N LYS A 477 37.27 12.54 -10.36
CA LYS A 477 38.50 12.04 -10.99
C LYS A 477 39.42 11.42 -9.95
N GLU A 478 39.54 12.05 -8.78
CA GLU A 478 40.25 11.54 -7.59
C GLU A 478 39.39 11.82 -6.34
N GLU A 479 39.16 13.09 -6.04
CA GLU A 479 38.17 13.55 -5.05
C GLU A 479 37.70 14.98 -5.36
N THR A 480 36.48 15.35 -4.92
CA THR A 480 35.99 16.73 -5.01
C THR A 480 34.97 17.06 -3.92
N ASN A 481 34.94 18.32 -3.49
CA ASN A 481 34.02 18.77 -2.44
C ASN A 481 32.64 19.11 -3.03
N LEU A 482 31.60 18.52 -2.47
CA LEU A 482 30.19 18.87 -2.71
C LEU A 482 29.81 20.01 -1.78
N ARG A 483 29.30 21.11 -2.35
CA ARG A 483 29.01 22.36 -1.62
C ARG A 483 27.54 22.73 -1.68
N THR A 484 27.08 23.52 -0.72
CA THR A 484 25.69 24.03 -0.66
C THR A 484 25.39 25.12 -1.69
N ALA A 485 26.41 25.72 -2.30
CA ALA A 485 26.26 26.75 -3.34
C ALA A 485 27.44 26.69 -4.33
N PRO A 486 27.27 27.15 -5.60
CA PRO A 486 28.30 27.09 -6.64
C PRO A 486 29.34 28.21 -6.50
N LYS A 487 29.98 28.27 -5.35
CA LYS A 487 31.06 29.22 -5.01
C LYS A 487 31.96 28.58 -3.97
N THR A 488 33.24 28.96 -3.93
CA THR A 488 34.20 28.46 -2.93
C THR A 488 34.10 29.23 -1.61
N GLU A 489 33.83 30.53 -1.67
CA GLU A 489 33.74 31.41 -0.51
C GLU A 489 32.29 31.64 -0.07
N GLY A 490 32.02 31.49 1.23
CA GLY A 490 30.67 31.60 1.79
C GLY A 490 29.70 30.48 1.39
N SER A 491 30.23 29.31 1.00
CA SER A 491 29.48 28.05 0.88
C SER A 491 30.05 27.01 1.84
N SER A 492 29.20 26.09 2.30
CA SER A 492 29.62 24.99 3.16
C SER A 492 29.91 23.75 2.33
N VAL A 493 30.98 23.04 2.66
CA VAL A 493 31.22 21.69 2.15
C VAL A 493 30.32 20.74 2.94
N VAL A 494 29.50 19.97 2.24
CA VAL A 494 28.58 18.98 2.84
C VAL A 494 29.10 17.55 2.69
N TYR A 495 29.96 17.31 1.70
CA TYR A 495 30.56 16.00 1.48
C TYR A 495 31.83 16.12 0.61
N THR A 496 32.71 15.12 0.66
CA THR A 496 33.84 14.97 -0.27
C THR A 496 33.63 13.71 -1.09
N LEU A 497 33.23 13.88 -2.34
CA LEU A 497 32.98 12.81 -3.30
C LEU A 497 34.32 12.23 -3.77
N LYS A 498 34.53 10.93 -3.59
CA LYS A 498 35.73 10.21 -4.03
C LYS A 498 35.53 9.50 -5.35
N ARG A 499 36.62 9.20 -6.05
CA ARG A 499 36.60 8.38 -7.27
C ARG A 499 35.92 7.03 -7.00
N GLY A 500 34.91 6.69 -7.80
CA GLY A 500 34.06 5.51 -7.62
C GLY A 500 32.75 5.76 -6.86
N GLU A 501 32.59 6.92 -6.21
CA GLU A 501 31.30 7.35 -5.64
C GLU A 501 30.53 8.20 -6.66
N PHE A 502 29.24 7.92 -6.88
CA PHE A 502 28.47 8.54 -7.95
C PHE A 502 27.43 9.53 -7.43
N ALA A 503 27.31 10.65 -8.14
CA ALA A 503 26.27 11.66 -7.98
C ALA A 503 25.55 11.89 -9.31
N GLU A 504 24.26 12.22 -9.24
CA GLU A 504 23.46 12.50 -10.43
C GLU A 504 23.59 13.97 -10.83
N ARG A 505 24.01 14.25 -12.05
CA ARG A 505 24.01 15.60 -12.60
C ARG A 505 22.60 16.00 -12.96
N ILE A 506 22.21 17.17 -12.47
CA ILE A 506 20.92 17.82 -12.76
C ILE A 506 21.09 19.17 -13.46
N GLY A 507 22.33 19.67 -13.56
CA GLY A 507 22.66 20.83 -14.38
C GLY A 507 24.16 21.13 -14.42
N TYR A 508 24.58 21.95 -15.37
CA TYR A 508 25.95 22.46 -15.47
C TYR A 508 25.94 23.93 -15.88
N ASN A 509 26.92 24.68 -15.41
CA ASN A 509 27.15 26.05 -15.84
C ASN A 509 28.54 26.12 -16.45
N SER A 510 28.59 26.20 -17.79
CA SER A 510 29.85 26.28 -18.55
C SER A 510 30.62 27.59 -18.31
N GLN A 511 29.94 28.66 -17.88
CA GLN A 511 30.56 29.95 -17.59
C GLN A 511 31.23 29.97 -16.20
N SER A 512 30.59 29.38 -15.19
CA SER A 512 31.11 29.35 -13.82
C SER A 512 31.97 28.11 -13.52
N GLY A 513 31.93 27.09 -14.38
CA GLY A 513 32.67 25.85 -14.21
C GLY A 513 32.06 24.91 -13.16
N TRP A 514 30.84 25.17 -12.69
CA TRP A 514 30.16 24.35 -11.68
C TRP A 514 29.18 23.37 -12.31
N THR A 515 29.09 22.20 -11.69
CA THR A 515 28.08 21.18 -11.95
C THR A 515 27.15 21.11 -10.75
N LYS A 516 25.84 21.16 -11.02
CA LYS A 516 24.75 20.97 -10.06
C LYS A 516 24.40 19.49 -10.02
N LEU A 517 24.53 18.90 -8.85
CA LEU A 517 24.39 17.47 -8.60
C LEU A 517 23.27 17.22 -7.60
N LEU A 518 22.65 16.05 -7.68
CA LEU A 518 21.82 15.44 -6.65
C LEU A 518 22.65 14.32 -6.01
N TYR A 519 22.88 14.44 -4.71
CA TYR A 519 23.61 13.46 -3.91
C TYR A 519 22.88 13.24 -2.58
N ASN A 520 22.49 11.99 -2.29
CA ASN A 520 21.67 11.62 -1.14
C ASN A 520 20.41 12.48 -0.95
N GLY A 521 19.72 12.79 -2.06
CA GLY A 521 18.48 13.60 -2.05
C GLY A 521 18.69 15.11 -1.85
N GLN A 522 19.94 15.58 -1.74
CA GLN A 522 20.26 17.00 -1.60
C GLN A 522 20.85 17.58 -2.90
N THR A 523 20.39 18.77 -3.29
CA THR A 523 21.05 19.55 -4.36
C THR A 523 22.36 20.13 -3.85
N VAL A 524 23.46 19.77 -4.50
CA VAL A 524 24.82 20.16 -4.16
C VAL A 524 25.59 20.57 -5.41
N TYR A 525 26.74 21.22 -5.24
CA TYR A 525 27.54 21.76 -6.35
C TYR A 525 28.99 21.28 -6.25
N ALA A 526 29.55 20.87 -7.38
CA ALA A 526 30.95 20.48 -7.52
C ALA A 526 31.59 21.17 -8.72
N ILE A 527 32.92 21.30 -8.72
CA ILE A 527 33.66 21.89 -9.84
C ILE A 527 33.76 20.86 -10.96
N THR A 528 33.27 21.23 -12.15
CA THR A 528 33.08 20.34 -13.31
C THR A 528 34.38 19.67 -13.74
N SER A 529 35.52 20.36 -13.67
CA SER A 529 36.81 19.83 -14.09
C SER A 529 37.31 18.65 -13.24
N TYR A 530 36.76 18.47 -12.03
CA TYR A 530 37.08 17.35 -11.13
C TYR A 530 36.15 16.16 -11.28
N LEU A 531 35.15 16.23 -12.16
CA LEU A 531 34.21 15.14 -12.41
C LEU A 531 34.59 14.37 -13.67
N ILE A 532 34.23 13.10 -13.69
CA ILE A 532 34.29 12.20 -14.85
C ILE A 532 32.94 11.50 -14.97
N THR A 533 32.48 11.25 -16.19
CA THR A 533 31.22 10.52 -16.41
C THR A 533 31.37 9.06 -15.97
N GLU A 534 30.27 8.39 -15.66
CA GLU A 534 30.28 6.95 -15.40
C GLU A 534 30.79 6.15 -16.60
N GLU A 535 30.45 6.57 -17.82
CA GLU A 535 30.94 5.98 -19.07
C GLU A 535 32.47 6.11 -19.20
N ASP A 536 33.02 7.31 -18.97
CA ASP A 536 34.46 7.57 -19.01
C ASP A 536 35.20 6.91 -17.82
N TYR A 537 34.56 6.81 -16.65
CA TYR A 537 35.13 6.10 -15.50
C TYR A 537 35.30 4.60 -15.80
N ASN A 538 34.29 3.99 -16.41
CA ASN A 538 34.27 2.57 -16.74
C ASN A 538 35.22 2.20 -17.91
N THR A 539 35.57 3.16 -18.77
CA THR A 539 36.55 2.93 -19.84
C THR A 539 37.99 3.08 -19.37
N VAL A 540 38.25 3.90 -18.35
CA VAL A 540 39.60 4.13 -17.78
C VAL A 540 40.00 3.05 -16.75
N SER A 541 39.03 2.45 -16.05
CA SER A 541 39.28 1.39 -15.05
C SER A 541 39.52 -0.01 -15.65
N GLY A 542 39.38 -0.17 -16.97
CA GLY A 542 39.59 -1.42 -17.70
C GLY A 542 41.03 -1.66 -18.20
N THR A 543 41.99 -0.80 -17.84
CA THR A 543 43.39 -0.86 -18.31
C THR A 543 44.46 -0.99 -17.21
N GLU A 544 44.08 -1.31 -15.97
CA GLU A 544 45.05 -1.68 -14.90
C GLU A 544 45.02 -3.17 -14.56
#